data_AF-A0A6C0LF17-F1
#
_entry.id   AF-A0A6C0LF17-F1
#
_cell.length_a   1.000
_cell.length_b   1.000
_cell.length_c   1.000
_cell.angle_alpha   90.00
_cell.angle_beta   90.00
_cell.angle_gamma   90.00
#
_symmetry.space_group_name_H-M   'P 1'
#
loop_
_entity.id
_entity.type
_entity.pdbx_description
1 polymer ?
#
loop_
_entity_poly.entity_id
_entity_poly.type
_entity_poly.pdbx_seq_one_letter_code
_entity_poly.pdbx_strand_id
1 'polypeptide(L)'
;MRFFTSILMSLMTVFVRSLETCNTTNSCVTFSVTSGTGCAWMCNYCANALGTNNYYFTDGICQYQPGGCVGNPQAGVQYTCCAV
;
A
#
# COMPACT_ATOMS: atom_id res chain seq x y z
N MET A 1 41.21 -16.54 30.14
CA MET A 1 40.20 -17.15 29.25
C MET A 1 38.89 -16.41 29.49
N ARG A 2 38.37 -15.68 28.48
CA ARG A 2 37.17 -16.07 27.70
C ARG A 2 35.87 -15.89 28.50
N PHE A 3 34.78 -15.24 28.08
CA PHE A 3 34.38 -14.42 26.95
C PHE A 3 33.05 -13.76 27.39
N PHE A 4 32.71 -12.64 26.76
CA PHE A 4 31.39 -12.02 26.72
C PHE A 4 30.22 -13.01 26.71
N THR A 5 29.15 -12.72 27.47
CA THR A 5 27.74 -12.99 27.11
C THR A 5 26.87 -12.21 28.08
N SER A 6 26.56 -10.93 27.83
CA SER A 6 25.56 -10.42 26.88
C SER A 6 24.14 -10.89 27.20
N ILE A 7 23.44 -10.08 28.00
CA ILE A 7 22.10 -9.52 27.72
C ILE A 7 21.15 -10.47 27.00
N LEU A 8 20.30 -11.15 27.77
CA LEU A 8 19.12 -11.85 27.25
C LEU A 8 17.92 -10.89 27.33
N MET A 9 17.83 -9.99 26.35
CA MET A 9 16.72 -9.06 26.19
C MET A 9 15.55 -9.78 25.53
N SER A 10 14.38 -9.66 26.16
CA SER A 10 13.11 -10.29 25.83
C SER A 10 12.66 -10.11 24.37
N LEU A 11 12.33 -11.22 23.69
CA LEU A 11 11.59 -11.22 22.43
C LEU A 11 10.08 -11.24 22.73
N MET A 12 9.46 -10.06 22.72
CA MET A 12 8.01 -9.91 22.52
C MET A 12 7.75 -9.89 21.02
N THR A 13 7.47 -11.05 20.42
CA THR A 13 6.98 -11.11 19.04
C THR A 13 5.47 -10.91 19.04
N VAL A 14 5.03 -9.68 18.80
CA VAL A 14 3.62 -9.38 18.49
C VAL A 14 3.38 -9.80 17.04
N PHE A 15 2.71 -10.93 16.83
CA PHE A 15 2.22 -11.33 15.51
C PHE A 15 0.87 -10.65 15.26
N VAL A 16 0.88 -9.47 14.64
CA VAL A 16 -0.34 -8.91 14.02
C VAL A 16 -0.45 -9.51 12.63
N ARG A 17 -1.38 -10.44 12.41
CA ARG A 17 -1.75 -10.93 11.08
C ARG A 17 -3.09 -10.30 10.69
N SER A 18 -3.05 -9.16 10.01
CA SER A 18 -4.22 -8.67 9.26
C SER A 18 -4.32 -9.50 7.99
N LEU A 19 -5.05 -10.63 8.06
CA LEU A 19 -5.39 -11.42 6.89
C LEU A 19 -6.65 -10.81 6.27
N GLU A 20 -6.47 -9.79 5.44
CA GLU A 20 -7.52 -9.32 4.55
C GLU A 20 -7.57 -10.27 3.35
N THR A 21 -8.48 -11.25 3.44
CA THR A 21 -8.89 -12.09 2.31
C THR A 21 -9.61 -11.21 1.29
N CYS A 22 -8.90 -10.67 0.30
CA CYS A 22 -9.53 -10.03 -0.85
C CYS A 22 -10.01 -11.12 -1.81
N ASN A 23 -11.28 -11.51 -1.66
CA ASN A 23 -11.95 -12.41 -2.59
C ASN A 23 -12.10 -11.72 -3.95
N THR A 24 -11.63 -12.42 -4.97
CA THR A 24 -11.47 -12.01 -6.35
C THR A 24 -12.84 -11.81 -7.01
N THR A 25 -13.17 -10.59 -7.41
CA THR A 25 -14.05 -10.14 -8.53
C THR A 25 -14.48 -8.71 -8.21
N ASN A 26 -13.87 -7.68 -8.82
CA ASN A 26 -14.05 -6.24 -8.48
C ASN A 26 -13.55 -5.84 -7.08
N SER A 27 -12.33 -6.22 -6.73
CA SER A 27 -11.72 -5.80 -5.47
C SER A 27 -11.41 -4.30 -5.53
N CYS A 28 -12.07 -3.51 -4.69
CA CYS A 28 -11.71 -2.13 -4.43
C CYS A 28 -10.95 -2.05 -3.11
N VAL A 29 -9.90 -1.24 -3.06
CA VAL A 29 -9.16 -0.95 -1.84
C VAL A 29 -9.22 0.54 -1.56
N THR A 30 -9.51 0.89 -0.31
CA THR A 30 -9.53 2.27 0.17
C THR A 30 -8.37 2.47 1.12
N PHE A 31 -7.60 3.54 0.90
CA PHE A 31 -6.41 3.83 1.69
C PHE A 31 -6.24 5.34 1.86
N SER A 32 -5.60 5.73 2.95
CA SER A 32 -5.30 7.13 3.26
C SER A 32 -3.91 7.49 2.76
N VAL A 33 -3.79 8.58 2.01
CA VAL A 33 -2.49 9.10 1.58
C VAL A 33 -1.91 9.99 2.69
N THR A 34 -0.67 9.73 3.09
CA THR A 34 0.06 10.56 4.06
C THR A 34 0.96 11.57 3.35
N SER A 35 1.47 12.57 4.08
CA SER A 35 2.44 13.50 3.53
C SER A 35 3.70 12.76 3.07
N GLY A 36 4.08 12.98 1.81
CA GLY A 36 5.21 12.28 1.17
C GLY A 36 4.84 11.08 0.30
N THR A 37 3.56 10.68 0.27
CA THR A 37 3.05 9.72 -0.72
C THR A 37 2.52 10.44 -1.97
N GLY A 38 2.97 10.02 -3.15
CA GLY A 38 2.57 10.58 -4.45
C GLY A 38 1.92 9.54 -5.35
N CYS A 39 1.57 9.94 -6.59
CA CYS A 39 0.91 9.03 -7.52
C CYS A 39 1.72 7.78 -7.85
N ALA A 40 3.05 7.88 -7.94
CA ALA A 40 3.90 6.70 -8.14
C ALA A 40 3.70 5.66 -7.03
N TRP A 41 3.58 6.11 -5.78
CA TRP A 41 3.30 5.23 -4.66
C TRP A 41 1.89 4.67 -4.71
N MET A 42 0.87 5.52 -4.93
CA MET A 42 -0.53 5.07 -5.00
C MET A 42 -0.74 4.01 -6.08
N CYS A 43 -0.13 4.21 -7.25
CA CYS A 43 -0.27 3.30 -8.35
C CYS A 43 0.42 1.96 -8.09
N ASN A 44 1.60 1.99 -7.46
CA ASN A 44 2.26 0.76 -7.04
C ASN A 44 1.47 0.06 -5.93
N TYR A 45 0.90 0.81 -4.98
CA TYR A 45 0.04 0.26 -3.92
C TYR A 45 -1.18 -0.44 -4.51
N CYS A 46 -1.92 0.21 -5.40
CA CYS A 46 -3.09 -0.39 -6.06
C CYS A 46 -2.73 -1.61 -6.89
N ALA A 47 -1.63 -1.55 -7.66
CA ALA A 47 -1.17 -2.69 -8.45
C ALA A 47 -0.85 -3.92 -7.58
N ASN A 48 -0.22 -3.71 -6.42
CA ASN A 48 0.10 -4.79 -5.48
C ASN A 48 -1.11 -5.27 -4.70
N ALA A 49 -1.94 -4.36 -4.20
CA ALA A 49 -3.12 -4.69 -3.39
C ALA A 49 -4.17 -5.45 -4.21
N LEU A 50 -4.32 -5.11 -5.49
CA LEU A 50 -5.25 -5.73 -6.40
C LEU A 50 -4.64 -6.89 -7.21
N GLY A 51 -3.31 -7.02 -7.21
CA GLY A 51 -2.59 -8.03 -7.99
C GLY A 51 -2.73 -7.85 -9.51
N THR A 52 -3.12 -6.65 -9.97
CA THR A 52 -3.33 -6.33 -11.39
C THR A 52 -2.86 -4.91 -11.69
N ASN A 53 -2.37 -4.69 -12.91
CA ASN A 53 -2.10 -3.33 -13.42
C ASN A 53 -3.34 -2.72 -14.10
N ASN A 54 -4.43 -3.48 -14.21
CA ASN A 54 -5.69 -3.02 -14.77
C ASN A 54 -6.62 -2.59 -13.63
N TYR A 55 -6.48 -1.34 -13.21
CA TYR A 55 -7.29 -0.74 -12.15
C TYR A 55 -7.57 0.74 -12.47
N TYR A 56 -8.57 1.31 -11.82
CA TYR A 56 -8.90 2.72 -11.92
C TYR A 56 -9.07 3.33 -10.53
N PHE A 57 -8.80 4.63 -10.42
CA PHE A 57 -9.12 5.42 -9.23
C PHE A 57 -10.51 6.02 -9.38
N THR A 58 -11.36 5.87 -8.37
CA THR A 58 -12.73 6.43 -8.38
C THR A 58 -12.73 7.96 -8.41
N ASP A 59 -11.69 8.56 -7.85
CA ASP A 59 -11.52 10.01 -7.75
C ASP A 59 -10.93 10.63 -9.03
N GLY A 60 -10.55 9.81 -10.02
CA GLY A 60 -9.99 10.29 -11.30
C GLY A 60 -8.57 10.85 -11.22
N ILE A 61 -7.88 10.63 -10.09
CA ILE A 61 -6.52 11.10 -9.83
C ILE A 61 -5.52 9.96 -10.04
N CYS A 62 -4.25 10.28 -10.32
CA CYS A 62 -3.14 9.33 -10.37
C CYS A 62 -3.36 8.25 -11.43
N GLN A 63 -3.61 8.66 -12.66
CA GLN A 63 -3.81 7.73 -13.76
C GLN A 63 -2.47 7.31 -14.35
N TYR A 64 -2.37 6.02 -14.72
CA TYR A 64 -1.21 5.52 -15.45
C TYR A 64 -1.21 6.10 -16.86
N GLN A 65 -0.14 6.81 -17.19
CA GLN A 65 0.11 7.36 -18.51
C GLN A 65 1.46 6.82 -19.03
N PRO A 66 1.73 6.91 -20.34
CA PRO A 66 3.06 6.61 -20.88
C PRO A 66 4.10 7.51 -20.21
N GLY A 67 4.96 6.94 -19.36
CA GLY A 67 5.95 7.67 -18.55
C GLY A 67 5.71 7.63 -17.05
N GLY A 68 4.60 7.06 -16.58
CA GLY A 68 4.34 6.80 -15.16
C GLY A 68 2.96 7.26 -14.70
N CYS A 69 2.76 7.26 -13.38
CA CYS A 69 1.50 7.69 -12.80
C CYS A 69 1.47 9.19 -12.53
N VAL A 70 0.51 9.88 -13.13
CA VAL A 70 0.45 11.34 -13.17
C VAL A 70 -0.78 11.86 -12.42
N GLY A 71 -0.57 12.89 -11.60
CA GLY A 71 -1.57 13.52 -10.76
C GLY A 71 -0.95 14.10 -9.48
N ASN A 72 -1.79 14.65 -8.60
CA ASN A 72 -1.32 15.22 -7.33
C ASN A 72 -2.28 14.86 -6.18
N PRO A 73 -2.03 13.76 -5.44
CA PRO A 73 -2.86 13.41 -4.30
C PRO A 73 -2.66 14.38 -3.15
N GLN A 74 -3.75 14.61 -2.43
CA GLN A 74 -3.76 15.43 -1.25
C GLN A 74 -3.49 14.54 -0.04
N ALA A 75 -2.52 14.95 0.78
CA ALA A 75 -2.26 14.27 2.04
C ALA A 75 -3.46 14.43 2.99
N GLY A 76 -3.80 13.36 3.71
CA GLY A 76 -4.96 13.29 4.59
C GLY A 76 -6.27 12.94 3.88
N VAL A 77 -6.26 12.71 2.57
CA VAL A 77 -7.43 12.27 1.80
C VAL A 77 -7.40 10.75 1.62
N GLN A 78 -8.58 10.13 1.75
CA GLN A 78 -8.78 8.73 1.39
C GLN A 78 -9.06 8.62 -0.11
N TYR A 79 -8.38 7.68 -0.74
CA TYR A 79 -8.57 7.36 -2.14
C TYR A 79 -9.00 5.91 -2.27
N THR A 80 -9.79 5.63 -3.29
CA THR A 80 -10.21 4.26 -3.62
C THR A 80 -9.75 3.90 -5.02
N CYS A 81 -9.16 2.72 -5.17
CA CYS A 81 -8.88 2.12 -6.46
C CYS A 81 -9.53 0.75 -6.57
N CYS A 82 -10.01 0.44 -7.76
CA CYS A 82 -10.74 -0.79 -8.05
C CYS A 82 -10.12 -1.48 -9.26
N ALA A 83 -10.01 -2.80 -9.19
CA ALA A 83 -9.66 -3.61 -10.35
C ALA A 83 -10.76 -3.47 -11.40
N VAL A 84 -10.37 -3.34 -12.68
CA VAL A 84 -11.28 -3.33 -13.83
C VAL A 84 -11.79 -4.73 -14.12
#